data_AF-A0A7C1GE03-F1
#
_entry.id   AF-A0A7C1GE03-F1
#
_cell.length_a   1.000
_cell.length_b   1.000
_cell.length_c   1.000
_cell.angle_alpha   90.00
_cell.angle_beta   90.00
_cell.angle_gamma   90.00
#
_symmetry.space_group_name_H-M   'P 1'
#
loop_
_entity.id
_entity.type
_entity.pdbx_description
1 polymer ?
#
loop_
_entity_poly.entity_id
_entity_poly.type
_entity_poly.pdbx_seq_one_letter_code
_entity_poly.pdbx_strand_id
1 'polypeptide(L)'
;MYELVFDPELCLRCTSVDCIMRCQYISMDLDEAKREHDALVRGEKSSILSQCVTCYACEEYCPYRNHPFYHIVEQQEKLGVHPIPIPIEKSQVVMMGPRGKIQPKEVRRPVIDMCFFSIMKGGIRGKLFEGATTIEGSDIFCNLMFLHFARNSTIKERLPRMIENIMTNYLTPSGIRELICYHDECYGTYTSWAPAFGIEVPFTPVHLFDYLYHALLEVKTDIKPLNVKVAYQRPCSNRLCPETDHFVDDIFELIGAQRPRRTYEYSNALCCGGVPEAAQRFELSEELQRKNVEDMKASGAQFSVFNCPFCFWTLAGPVAKAGMIPVMMSDLCLMALGQ
;
A
#
# COMPACT_ATOMS: atom_id res chain seq x y z
N MET A 1 21.55 14.46 -3.32
CA MET A 1 20.71 13.57 -2.49
C MET A 1 19.27 14.01 -2.74
N TYR A 2 18.33 13.09 -2.94
CA TYR A 2 16.93 13.45 -3.18
C TYR A 2 16.34 14.02 -1.88
N GLU A 3 15.69 15.18 -1.96
CA GLU A 3 15.08 15.85 -0.81
C GLU A 3 13.57 15.90 -0.99
N LEU A 4 12.82 15.85 0.11
CA LEU A 4 11.37 15.96 0.07
C LEU A 4 10.97 17.36 -0.41
N VAL A 5 10.12 17.43 -1.43
CA VAL A 5 9.46 18.67 -1.86
C VAL A 5 8.40 19.01 -0.82
N PHE A 6 8.73 19.88 0.12
CA PHE A 6 7.88 20.22 1.26
C PHE A 6 7.90 21.74 1.53
N ASP A 7 6.72 22.34 1.66
CA ASP A 7 6.57 23.77 2.02
C ASP A 7 6.21 23.93 3.52
N PRO A 8 7.16 24.29 4.39
CA PRO A 8 6.87 24.47 5.81
C PRO A 8 5.93 25.64 6.08
N GLU A 9 5.99 26.71 5.27
CA GLU A 9 5.14 27.89 5.44
C GLU A 9 3.68 27.59 5.11
N LEU A 10 3.44 26.72 4.13
CA LEU A 10 2.11 26.21 3.84
C LEU A 10 1.54 25.40 5.01
N CYS A 11 2.36 24.54 5.61
CA CYS A 11 1.97 23.79 6.80
C CYS A 11 1.67 24.71 7.99
N LEU A 12 2.53 25.67 8.32
CA LEU A 12 2.34 26.58 9.47
C LEU A 12 1.10 27.48 9.34
N ARG A 13 0.59 27.69 8.11
CA ARG A 13 -0.68 28.40 7.87
C ARG A 13 -1.92 27.49 7.89
N CYS A 14 -1.74 26.17 7.93
CA CYS A 14 -2.85 25.22 7.93
C CYS A 14 -3.63 25.30 9.25
N THR A 15 -4.87 25.77 9.19
CA THR A 15 -5.69 25.97 10.39
C THR A 15 -6.43 24.72 10.86
N SER A 16 -6.68 23.76 9.96
CA SER A 16 -7.40 22.51 10.27
C SER A 16 -6.47 21.41 10.77
N VAL A 17 -5.20 21.41 10.34
CA VAL A 17 -4.20 20.35 10.61
C VAL A 17 -4.82 18.95 10.47
N ASP A 18 -5.56 18.73 9.37
CA ASP A 18 -6.32 17.51 9.10
C ASP A 18 -5.45 16.25 9.10
N CYS A 19 -4.17 16.39 8.77
CA CYS A 19 -3.17 15.32 8.86
C CYS A 19 -3.03 14.76 10.29
N ILE A 20 -3.33 15.54 11.32
CA ILE A 20 -3.31 15.14 12.73
C ILE A 20 -4.74 14.95 13.25
N MET A 21 -5.64 15.90 13.03
CA MET A 21 -7.01 15.87 13.58
C MET A 21 -7.84 14.69 13.11
N ARG A 22 -7.53 14.14 11.92
CA ARG A 22 -8.22 12.96 11.37
C ARG A 22 -7.49 11.66 11.66
N CYS A 23 -6.42 11.67 12.45
CA CYS A 23 -5.70 10.46 12.79
C CYS A 23 -6.59 9.52 13.63
N GLN A 24 -6.71 8.27 13.21
CA GLN A 24 -7.52 7.27 13.93
C GLN A 24 -6.83 6.68 15.17
N TYR A 25 -5.56 7.01 15.38
CA TYR A 25 -4.69 6.38 16.40
C TYR A 25 -4.13 7.39 17.41
N ILE A 26 -4.20 8.68 17.11
CA ILE A 26 -3.75 9.77 17.97
C ILE A 26 -4.94 10.70 18.14
N SER A 27 -5.34 10.93 19.38
CA SER A 27 -6.43 11.85 19.72
C SER A 27 -5.85 13.05 20.43
N MET A 28 -6.13 14.24 19.90
CA MET A 28 -5.70 15.53 20.42
C MET A 28 -6.83 16.54 20.20
N ASP A 29 -6.92 17.54 21.06
CA ASP A 29 -7.71 18.73 20.72
C ASP A 29 -6.98 19.58 19.66
N LEU A 30 -7.66 20.56 19.07
CA LEU A 30 -7.10 21.36 17.97
C LEU A 30 -5.87 22.17 18.41
N ASP A 31 -5.84 22.66 19.65
CA ASP A 31 -4.75 23.50 20.12
C ASP A 31 -3.49 22.67 20.39
N GLU A 32 -3.65 21.48 20.97
CA GLU A 32 -2.59 20.48 21.10
C GLU A 32 -2.10 20.01 19.73
N ALA A 33 -3.02 19.63 18.84
CA ALA A 33 -2.67 19.18 17.50
C ALA A 33 -1.87 20.23 16.73
N LYS A 34 -2.23 21.51 16.83
CA LYS A 34 -1.47 22.61 16.21
C LYS A 34 -0.07 22.76 16.80
N ARG A 35 0.08 22.72 18.13
CA ARG A 35 1.41 22.82 18.76
C ARG A 35 2.32 21.68 18.32
N GLU A 36 1.80 20.45 18.34
CA GLU A 36 2.53 19.25 17.96
C GLU A 36 2.85 19.23 16.45
N HIS A 37 1.89 19.62 15.61
CA HIS A 37 2.09 19.81 14.17
C HIS A 37 3.18 20.85 13.88
N ASP A 38 3.13 22.02 14.50
CA ASP A 38 4.09 23.09 14.22
C ASP A 38 5.50 22.73 14.71
N ALA A 39 5.61 22.03 15.84
CA ALA A 39 6.87 21.45 16.29
C ALA A 39 7.43 20.47 15.26
N LEU A 40 6.59 19.57 14.72
CA LEU A 40 6.97 18.65 13.66
C LEU A 40 7.44 19.39 12.39
N VAL A 41 6.74 20.44 11.96
CA VAL A 41 7.12 21.25 10.78
C VAL A 41 8.48 21.92 10.97
N ARG A 42 8.77 22.42 12.18
CA ARG A 42 10.07 23.01 12.54
C ARG A 42 11.18 21.97 12.77
N GLY A 43 10.87 20.68 12.72
CA GLY A 43 11.81 19.59 12.97
C GLY A 43 12.21 19.44 14.44
N GLU A 44 11.32 19.85 15.33
CA GLU A 44 11.43 19.72 16.78
C GLU A 44 10.83 18.38 17.23
N LYS A 45 11.03 18.04 18.52
CA LYS A 45 10.39 16.86 19.10
C LYS A 45 8.89 17.08 19.17
N SER A 46 8.14 16.12 18.62
CA SER A 46 6.69 16.02 18.78
C SER A 46 6.34 14.61 19.26
N SER A 47 5.32 14.53 20.11
CA SER A 47 4.72 13.27 20.57
C SER A 47 4.21 12.42 19.40
N ILE A 48 3.79 13.05 18.28
CA ILE A 48 3.34 12.39 17.05
C ILE A 48 4.41 11.43 16.52
N LEU A 49 5.68 11.82 16.59
CA LEU A 49 6.80 11.01 16.08
C LEU A 49 6.86 9.63 16.75
N SER A 50 6.54 9.56 18.05
CA SER A 50 6.57 8.32 18.83
C SER A 50 5.25 7.55 18.78
N GLN A 51 4.12 8.26 18.68
CA GLN A 51 2.80 7.65 18.70
C GLN A 51 2.38 7.11 17.32
N CYS A 52 2.88 7.68 16.23
CA CYS A 52 2.55 7.30 14.87
C CYS A 52 2.64 5.78 14.64
N VAL A 53 1.57 5.20 14.09
CA VAL A 53 1.48 3.77 13.72
C VAL A 53 1.83 3.51 12.25
N THR A 54 2.38 4.54 11.57
CA THR A 54 2.83 4.51 10.17
C THR A 54 1.79 4.04 9.15
N CYS A 55 0.51 4.42 9.34
CA CYS A 55 -0.61 3.99 8.49
C CYS A 55 -0.77 4.76 7.17
N TYR A 56 0.11 5.72 6.87
CA TYR A 56 0.10 6.57 5.66
C TYR A 56 -1.09 7.53 5.52
N ALA A 57 -2.12 7.41 6.37
CA ALA A 57 -3.40 8.08 6.16
C ALA A 57 -3.33 9.62 6.13
N CYS A 58 -2.40 10.22 6.87
CA CYS A 58 -2.23 11.67 6.85
C CYS A 58 -1.77 12.21 5.48
N GLU A 59 -1.17 11.37 4.64
CA GLU A 59 -0.84 11.68 3.24
C GLU A 59 -2.11 11.92 2.40
N GLU A 60 -3.14 11.08 2.60
CA GLU A 60 -4.46 11.23 1.97
C GLU A 60 -5.23 12.45 2.53
N TYR A 61 -5.05 12.77 3.81
CA TYR A 61 -5.86 13.79 4.50
C TYR A 61 -5.41 15.22 4.23
N CYS A 62 -4.18 15.44 3.77
CA CYS A 62 -3.63 16.78 3.59
C CYS A 62 -4.37 17.54 2.48
N PRO A 63 -5.09 18.64 2.79
CA PRO A 63 -5.81 19.40 1.76
C PRO A 63 -4.87 20.09 0.77
N TYR A 64 -3.61 20.26 1.15
CA TYR A 64 -2.58 20.93 0.36
C TYR A 64 -1.64 19.96 -0.36
N ARG A 65 -1.79 18.64 -0.16
CA ARG A 65 -0.89 17.62 -0.74
C ARG A 65 0.59 17.89 -0.47
N ASN A 66 0.90 18.36 0.74
CA ASN A 66 2.24 18.79 1.15
C ASN A 66 2.97 17.70 1.97
N HIS A 67 2.78 16.44 1.58
CA HIS A 67 3.52 15.28 2.07
C HIS A 67 3.74 15.14 3.60
N PRO A 68 2.71 15.31 4.44
CA PRO A 68 2.89 15.28 5.90
C PRO A 68 3.41 13.91 6.39
N PHE A 69 3.04 12.81 5.74
CA PHE A 69 3.51 11.50 6.18
C PHE A 69 5.01 11.31 5.88
N TYR A 70 5.44 11.68 4.68
CA TYR A 70 6.85 11.59 4.31
C TYR A 70 7.73 12.52 5.17
N HIS A 71 7.21 13.70 5.53
CA HIS A 71 7.87 14.60 6.48
C HIS A 71 7.97 14.01 7.90
N ILE A 72 6.92 13.33 8.39
CA ILE A 72 6.98 12.59 9.66
C ILE A 72 8.13 11.57 9.62
N VAL A 73 8.26 10.83 8.53
CA VAL A 73 9.32 9.83 8.36
C VAL A 73 10.71 10.49 8.34
N GLU A 74 10.90 11.62 7.63
CA GLU A 74 12.16 12.39 7.67
C GLU A 74 12.51 12.85 9.10
N GLN A 75 11.53 13.35 9.86
CA GLN A 75 11.78 13.81 11.24
C GLN A 75 12.03 12.65 12.20
N GLN A 76 11.32 11.53 12.05
CA GLN A 76 11.60 10.32 12.81
C GLN A 76 13.04 9.86 12.60
N GLU A 77 13.48 9.81 11.35
CA GLU A 77 14.84 9.42 10.99
C GLU A 77 15.89 10.39 11.56
N LYS A 78 15.70 11.70 11.32
CA LYS A 78 16.61 12.76 11.77
C LYS A 78 16.78 12.81 13.29
N LEU A 79 15.69 12.58 14.02
CA LEU A 79 15.67 12.66 15.49
C LEU A 79 15.94 11.31 16.17
N GLY A 80 16.18 10.24 15.41
CA GLY A 80 16.45 8.90 15.94
C GLY A 80 15.23 8.28 16.64
N VAL A 81 14.02 8.59 16.19
CA VAL A 81 12.77 7.98 16.66
C VAL A 81 12.46 6.77 15.79
N HIS A 82 12.40 5.58 16.41
CA HIS A 82 12.18 4.33 15.69
C HIS A 82 10.75 3.82 15.94
N PRO A 83 9.90 3.71 14.91
CA PRO A 83 8.53 3.17 15.04
C PRO A 83 8.51 1.68 15.39
N ILE A 84 9.60 0.98 15.09
CA ILE A 84 9.80 -0.44 15.32
C ILE A 84 11.12 -0.68 16.08
N PRO A 85 11.33 -1.85 16.70
CA PRO A 85 12.58 -2.18 17.35
C PRO A 85 13.79 -2.11 16.40
N ILE A 86 14.87 -1.43 16.84
CA ILE A 86 16.12 -1.24 16.08
C ILE A 86 16.69 -2.55 15.50
N PRO A 87 16.72 -3.70 16.24
CA PRO A 87 17.21 -4.95 15.66
C PRO A 87 16.38 -5.46 14.49
N ILE A 88 15.04 -5.32 14.56
CA ILE A 88 14.13 -5.70 13.47
C ILE A 88 14.41 -4.80 12.28
N GLU A 89 14.50 -3.49 12.51
CA GLU A 89 14.81 -2.53 11.47
C GLU A 89 16.10 -2.85 10.71
N LYS A 90 17.22 -2.96 11.42
CA LYS A 90 18.53 -3.24 10.83
C LYS A 90 18.54 -4.57 10.08
N SER A 91 17.90 -5.60 10.63
CA SER A 91 17.86 -6.92 9.99
C SER A 91 17.05 -6.89 8.69
N GLN A 92 15.92 -6.18 8.65
CA GLN A 92 15.08 -6.07 7.45
C GLN A 92 15.76 -5.24 6.35
N VAL A 93 16.38 -4.10 6.71
CA VAL A 93 17.15 -3.28 5.77
C VAL A 93 18.24 -4.10 5.07
N VAL A 94 18.96 -4.95 5.81
CA VAL A 94 20.00 -5.83 5.25
C VAL A 94 19.39 -6.98 4.44
N MET A 95 18.41 -7.69 4.98
CA MET A 95 17.82 -8.89 4.37
C MET A 95 17.20 -8.60 3.00
N MET A 96 16.51 -7.46 2.89
CA MET A 96 15.78 -7.05 1.69
C MET A 96 16.60 -6.14 0.77
N GLY A 97 17.89 -5.96 1.06
CA GLY A 97 18.79 -5.20 0.20
C GLY A 97 19.00 -5.83 -1.18
N PRO A 98 19.29 -5.02 -2.20
CA PRO A 98 19.61 -5.52 -3.54
C PRO A 98 20.86 -6.40 -3.49
N ARG A 99 20.88 -7.46 -4.29
CA ARG A 99 21.95 -8.48 -4.30
C ARG A 99 22.85 -8.38 -5.52
N GLY A 100 22.49 -7.55 -6.50
CA GLY A 100 23.19 -7.42 -7.78
C GLY A 100 23.18 -8.72 -8.59
N LYS A 101 22.14 -9.55 -8.41
CA LYS A 101 22.00 -10.86 -9.09
C LYS A 101 20.98 -10.85 -10.22
N ILE A 102 20.32 -9.72 -10.44
CA ILE A 102 19.42 -9.53 -11.58
C ILE A 102 20.08 -9.94 -12.89
N GLN A 103 19.33 -10.66 -13.72
CA GLN A 103 19.75 -11.05 -15.06
C GLN A 103 18.76 -10.43 -16.06
N PRO A 104 19.25 -9.89 -17.19
CA PRO A 104 18.39 -9.47 -18.29
C PRO A 104 17.46 -10.60 -18.71
N LYS A 105 16.19 -10.27 -18.93
CA LYS A 105 15.19 -11.21 -19.40
C LYS A 105 14.27 -10.49 -20.36
N GLU A 106 14.10 -11.06 -21.54
CA GLU A 106 13.07 -10.60 -22.46
C GLU A 106 11.68 -10.85 -21.84
N VAL A 107 10.85 -9.82 -21.84
CA VAL A 107 9.50 -9.85 -21.28
C VAL A 107 8.48 -9.53 -22.37
N ARG A 108 7.26 -10.04 -22.21
CA ARG A 108 6.12 -9.73 -23.08
C ARG A 108 4.99 -9.13 -22.26
N ARG A 109 4.16 -8.31 -22.92
CA ARG A 109 2.98 -7.72 -22.29
C ARG A 109 1.94 -8.81 -21.96
N PRO A 110 1.18 -8.65 -20.86
CA PRO A 110 1.38 -7.66 -19.80
C PRO A 110 2.60 -7.99 -18.92
N VAL A 111 3.34 -6.98 -18.46
CA VAL A 111 4.47 -7.15 -17.52
C VAL A 111 4.01 -6.77 -16.12
N ILE A 112 4.12 -7.71 -15.18
CA ILE A 112 3.66 -7.53 -13.79
C ILE A 112 4.88 -7.56 -12.86
N ASP A 113 5.09 -6.46 -12.15
CA ASP A 113 6.06 -6.38 -11.07
C ASP A 113 5.45 -6.99 -9.80
N MET A 114 5.90 -8.19 -9.47
CA MET A 114 5.57 -8.87 -8.22
C MET A 114 6.41 -8.36 -7.05
N CYS A 115 7.40 -7.52 -7.31
CA CYS A 115 8.26 -6.90 -6.33
C CYS A 115 8.92 -7.96 -5.41
N PHE A 116 8.57 -7.97 -4.11
CA PHE A 116 9.04 -8.98 -3.15
C PHE A 116 8.02 -10.11 -2.87
N PHE A 117 6.88 -10.13 -3.56
CA PHE A 117 5.78 -11.08 -3.34
C PHE A 117 5.81 -12.29 -4.28
N SER A 118 7.00 -12.87 -4.52
CA SER A 118 7.17 -14.01 -5.42
C SER A 118 6.33 -15.23 -5.05
N ILE A 119 6.06 -15.41 -3.74
CA ILE A 119 5.18 -16.48 -3.23
C ILE A 119 3.73 -16.35 -3.74
N MET A 120 3.29 -15.14 -4.14
CA MET A 120 1.94 -14.87 -4.66
C MET A 120 1.83 -15.08 -6.18
N LYS A 121 2.92 -15.44 -6.86
CA LYS A 121 2.97 -15.60 -8.32
C LYS A 121 1.98 -16.63 -8.86
N GLY A 122 1.62 -17.63 -8.07
CA GLY A 122 0.55 -18.58 -8.42
C GLY A 122 -0.82 -17.92 -8.63
N GLY A 123 -1.03 -16.70 -8.12
CA GLY A 123 -2.22 -15.86 -8.36
C GLY A 123 -2.27 -15.22 -9.75
N ILE A 124 -1.14 -15.12 -10.45
CA ILE A 124 -1.05 -14.58 -11.81
C ILE A 124 -1.33 -15.71 -12.79
N ARG A 125 -2.61 -16.06 -12.94
CA ARG A 125 -3.05 -17.21 -13.73
C ARG A 125 -4.39 -16.98 -14.41
N GLY A 126 -4.69 -17.85 -15.38
CA GLY A 126 -6.00 -17.85 -16.02
C GLY A 126 -6.19 -16.70 -17.01
N LYS A 127 -7.43 -16.53 -17.47
CA LYS A 127 -7.77 -15.61 -18.58
C LYS A 127 -7.37 -14.16 -18.31
N LEU A 128 -7.44 -13.71 -17.06
CA LEU A 128 -7.11 -12.32 -16.69
C LEU A 128 -5.63 -11.99 -16.82
N PHE A 129 -4.75 -13.00 -16.89
CA PHE A 129 -3.30 -12.83 -16.93
C PHE A 129 -2.68 -13.62 -18.09
N GLU A 130 -3.46 -13.89 -19.14
CA GLU A 130 -2.99 -14.67 -20.29
C GLU A 130 -1.78 -13.98 -20.95
N GLY A 131 -0.72 -14.74 -21.15
CA GLY A 131 0.53 -14.23 -21.73
C GLY A 131 1.38 -13.36 -20.79
N ALA A 132 0.93 -13.10 -19.56
CA ALA A 132 1.64 -12.23 -18.62
C ALA A 132 3.08 -12.69 -18.34
N THR A 133 3.99 -11.74 -18.22
CA THR A 133 5.34 -11.97 -17.72
C THR A 133 5.49 -11.32 -16.35
N THR A 134 5.80 -12.12 -15.34
CA THR A 134 6.14 -11.59 -14.01
C THR A 134 7.64 -11.29 -13.90
N ILE A 135 7.97 -10.17 -13.28
CA ILE A 135 9.31 -9.83 -12.78
C ILE A 135 9.25 -9.74 -11.25
N GLU A 136 10.34 -10.11 -10.57
CA GLU A 136 10.41 -10.13 -9.11
C GLU A 136 11.85 -10.09 -8.61
N GLY A 137 12.05 -9.69 -7.35
CA GLY A 137 13.31 -9.84 -6.65
C GLY A 137 13.81 -8.57 -5.95
N SER A 138 14.80 -8.74 -5.08
CA SER A 138 15.37 -7.65 -4.27
C SER A 138 16.05 -6.54 -5.08
N ASP A 139 16.48 -6.84 -6.30
CA ASP A 139 17.14 -5.88 -7.20
C ASP A 139 16.16 -4.95 -7.94
N ILE A 140 14.86 -5.18 -7.81
CA ILE A 140 13.79 -4.32 -8.33
C ILE A 140 12.73 -4.03 -7.26
N PHE A 141 13.08 -4.23 -5.99
CA PHE A 141 12.19 -3.97 -4.87
C PHE A 141 11.86 -2.48 -4.77
N CYS A 142 10.58 -2.11 -4.62
CA CYS A 142 10.17 -0.71 -4.51
C CYS A 142 10.67 -0.01 -3.24
N ASN A 143 11.05 -0.78 -2.21
CA ASN A 143 11.56 -0.31 -0.91
C ASN A 143 10.56 0.51 -0.06
N LEU A 144 9.32 0.74 -0.52
CA LEU A 144 8.40 1.68 0.16
C LEU A 144 8.02 1.29 1.58
N MET A 145 7.97 -0.01 1.90
CA MET A 145 7.65 -0.48 3.24
C MET A 145 8.59 0.10 4.32
N PHE A 146 9.78 0.59 3.95
CA PHE A 146 10.71 1.26 4.87
C PHE A 146 10.19 2.59 5.42
N LEU A 147 9.08 3.09 4.90
CA LEU A 147 8.28 4.14 5.56
C LEU A 147 7.77 3.68 6.95
N HIS A 148 7.43 2.40 7.13
CA HIS A 148 7.08 1.86 8.45
C HIS A 148 8.28 1.80 9.42
N PHE A 149 9.50 1.96 8.91
CA PHE A 149 10.76 1.76 9.61
C PHE A 149 11.46 3.09 9.96
N ALA A 150 10.83 4.22 9.63
CA ALA A 150 11.47 5.54 9.64
C ALA A 150 12.75 5.61 8.78
N ARG A 151 12.73 5.04 7.58
CA ARG A 151 13.93 4.92 6.71
C ARG A 151 13.67 5.44 5.30
N ASN A 152 13.39 6.73 5.18
CA ASN A 152 13.38 7.38 3.86
C ASN A 152 14.76 7.32 3.21
N SER A 153 15.85 7.42 4.00
CA SER A 153 17.21 7.30 3.48
C SER A 153 17.43 6.04 2.66
N THR A 154 16.90 4.90 3.11
CA THR A 154 17.02 3.61 2.43
C THR A 154 16.29 3.62 1.09
N ILE A 155 15.12 4.24 1.01
CA ILE A 155 14.35 4.38 -0.23
C ILE A 155 15.09 5.33 -1.19
N LYS A 156 15.53 6.51 -0.70
CA LYS A 156 16.31 7.51 -1.45
C LYS A 156 17.59 6.93 -2.06
N GLU A 157 18.28 6.08 -1.30
CA GLU A 157 19.51 5.42 -1.74
C GLU A 157 19.25 4.36 -2.83
N ARG A 158 18.22 3.51 -2.64
CA ARG A 158 18.05 2.29 -3.44
C ARG A 158 17.19 2.51 -4.68
N LEU A 159 16.09 3.25 -4.56
CA LEU A 159 15.05 3.32 -5.58
C LEU A 159 15.56 3.70 -6.99
N PRO A 160 16.46 4.70 -7.16
CA PRO A 160 16.99 5.05 -8.48
C PRO A 160 17.62 3.86 -9.21
N ARG A 161 18.40 3.05 -8.48
CA ARG A 161 19.01 1.82 -9.02
C ARG A 161 17.98 0.75 -9.31
N MET A 162 16.90 0.65 -8.52
CA MET A 162 15.83 -0.33 -8.76
C MET A 162 15.07 0.02 -10.05
N ILE A 163 14.80 1.31 -10.28
CA ILE A 163 14.19 1.83 -11.51
C ILE A 163 15.11 1.56 -12.71
N GLU A 164 16.40 1.88 -12.60
CA GLU A 164 17.38 1.59 -13.65
C GLU A 164 17.44 0.09 -13.98
N ASN A 165 17.42 -0.77 -12.96
CA ASN A 165 17.40 -2.22 -13.11
C ASN A 165 16.15 -2.70 -13.87
N ILE A 166 14.97 -2.18 -13.54
CA ILE A 166 13.71 -2.49 -14.26
C ILE A 166 13.83 -2.12 -15.75
N MET A 167 14.30 -0.90 -16.02
CA MET A 167 14.42 -0.39 -17.39
C MET A 167 15.44 -1.18 -18.20
N THR A 168 16.61 -1.42 -17.64
CA THR A 168 17.75 -2.02 -18.37
C THR A 168 17.57 -3.52 -18.58
N ASN A 169 17.02 -4.22 -17.58
CA ASN A 169 16.96 -5.69 -17.63
C ASN A 169 15.65 -6.23 -18.20
N TYR A 170 14.58 -5.42 -18.24
CA TYR A 170 13.25 -5.87 -18.68
C TYR A 170 12.61 -4.94 -19.72
N LEU A 171 12.36 -3.67 -19.39
CA LEU A 171 11.43 -2.85 -20.18
C LEU A 171 12.04 -2.33 -21.50
N THR A 172 13.24 -1.71 -21.45
CA THR A 172 13.89 -1.14 -22.64
C THR A 172 14.23 -2.19 -23.69
N PRO A 173 14.87 -3.33 -23.35
CA PRO A 173 15.19 -4.37 -24.34
C PRO A 173 13.95 -4.96 -25.01
N SER A 174 12.82 -4.99 -24.31
CA SER A 174 11.55 -5.51 -24.83
C SER A 174 10.66 -4.44 -25.48
N GLY A 175 11.08 -3.17 -25.53
CA GLY A 175 10.29 -2.07 -26.11
C GLY A 175 8.96 -1.83 -25.38
N ILE A 176 8.89 -2.13 -24.08
CA ILE A 176 7.70 -1.97 -23.25
C ILE A 176 7.87 -0.74 -22.37
N ARG A 177 6.77 -0.02 -22.11
CA ARG A 177 6.74 1.15 -21.23
C ARG A 177 5.74 1.04 -20.09
N GLU A 178 4.84 0.06 -20.12
CA GLU A 178 3.82 -0.14 -19.09
C GLU A 178 4.29 -1.21 -18.11
N LEU A 179 4.15 -0.93 -16.81
CA LEU A 179 4.49 -1.87 -15.75
C LEU A 179 3.33 -1.97 -14.76
N ILE A 180 2.72 -3.15 -14.67
CA ILE A 180 1.64 -3.39 -13.73
C ILE A 180 2.26 -3.64 -12.35
N CYS A 181 1.88 -2.82 -11.39
CA CYS A 181 2.26 -2.93 -9.99
C CYS A 181 1.31 -3.88 -9.29
N TYR A 182 1.80 -5.06 -8.88
CA TYR A 182 0.96 -6.06 -8.19
C TYR A 182 0.40 -5.56 -6.85
N HIS A 183 1.07 -4.61 -6.21
CA HIS A 183 0.72 -4.11 -4.88
C HIS A 183 0.66 -2.57 -4.85
N ASP A 184 -0.23 -2.02 -4.02
CA ASP A 184 -0.40 -0.56 -3.83
C ASP A 184 0.92 0.14 -3.53
N GLU A 185 1.81 -0.45 -2.70
CA GLU A 185 3.08 0.20 -2.38
C GLU A 185 3.99 0.35 -3.60
N CYS A 186 4.02 -0.63 -4.51
CA CYS A 186 4.78 -0.49 -5.75
C CYS A 186 4.23 0.68 -6.58
N TYR A 187 2.91 0.75 -6.73
CA TYR A 187 2.25 1.83 -7.46
C TYR A 187 2.53 3.19 -6.78
N GLY A 188 2.25 3.30 -5.48
CA GLY A 188 2.48 4.50 -4.68
C GLY A 188 3.94 4.93 -4.60
N THR A 189 4.91 4.01 -4.71
CA THR A 189 6.33 4.38 -4.87
C THR A 189 6.51 5.24 -6.10
N TYR A 190 5.95 4.80 -7.23
CA TYR A 190 6.20 5.42 -8.51
C TYR A 190 5.31 6.65 -8.77
N THR A 191 4.11 6.70 -8.19
CA THR A 191 3.12 7.76 -8.47
C THR A 191 2.97 8.80 -7.36
N SER A 192 3.42 8.49 -6.14
CA SER A 192 3.29 9.38 -4.97
C SER A 192 4.63 9.70 -4.33
N TRP A 193 5.39 8.69 -3.89
CA TRP A 193 6.64 8.91 -3.16
C TRP A 193 7.77 9.44 -4.07
N ALA A 194 8.06 8.79 -5.20
CA ALA A 194 9.10 9.22 -6.13
C ALA A 194 8.97 10.69 -6.57
N PRO A 195 7.80 11.17 -7.05
CA PRO A 195 7.65 12.59 -7.40
C PRO A 195 7.79 13.53 -6.20
N ALA A 196 7.37 13.13 -5.00
CA ALA A 196 7.57 13.91 -3.78
C ALA A 196 9.07 14.14 -3.45
N PHE A 197 9.96 13.29 -3.94
CA PHE A 197 11.41 13.40 -3.77
C PHE A 197 12.14 13.79 -5.08
N GLY A 198 11.40 14.16 -6.14
CA GLY A 198 11.98 14.54 -7.43
C GLY A 198 12.69 13.40 -8.18
N ILE A 199 12.31 12.14 -7.92
CA ILE A 199 12.83 10.98 -8.65
C ILE A 199 11.94 10.71 -9.87
N GLU A 200 12.57 10.64 -11.05
CA GLU A 200 11.86 10.34 -12.29
C GLU A 200 11.53 8.84 -12.41
N VAL A 201 10.33 8.55 -12.91
CA VAL A 201 9.88 7.19 -13.25
C VAL A 201 9.72 7.10 -14.77
N PRO A 202 10.64 6.44 -15.50
CA PRO A 202 10.70 6.45 -16.97
C PRO A 202 9.80 5.38 -17.63
N PHE A 203 8.74 4.96 -16.95
CA PHE A 203 7.73 4.02 -17.41
C PHE A 203 6.36 4.44 -16.85
N THR A 204 5.28 3.90 -17.40
CA THR A 204 3.91 4.12 -16.94
C THR A 204 3.54 3.03 -15.91
N PRO A 205 3.43 3.37 -14.62
CA PRO A 205 2.93 2.43 -13.62
C PRO A 205 1.42 2.23 -13.82
N VAL A 206 0.97 0.98 -13.79
CA VAL A 206 -0.46 0.61 -13.85
C VAL A 206 -0.83 -0.10 -12.56
N HIS A 207 -1.88 0.33 -11.88
CA HIS A 207 -2.33 -0.32 -10.66
C HIS A 207 -2.95 -1.69 -10.97
N LEU A 208 -2.78 -2.70 -10.10
CA LEU A 208 -3.34 -4.03 -10.35
C LEU A 208 -4.85 -3.99 -10.60
N PHE A 209 -5.60 -3.18 -9.84
CA PHE A 209 -7.06 -3.14 -9.99
C PHE A 209 -7.51 -2.43 -11.27
N ASP A 210 -6.75 -1.43 -11.74
CA ASP A 210 -6.94 -0.80 -13.04
C ASP A 210 -6.80 -1.84 -14.16
N TYR A 211 -5.70 -2.60 -14.12
CA TYR A 211 -5.48 -3.72 -15.03
C TYR A 211 -6.58 -4.78 -14.95
N LEU A 212 -6.98 -5.22 -13.75
CA LEU A 212 -8.02 -6.24 -13.57
C LEU A 212 -9.37 -5.78 -14.12
N TYR A 213 -9.76 -4.52 -13.88
CA TYR A 213 -11.00 -3.95 -14.39
C TYR A 213 -11.02 -3.98 -15.93
N HIS A 214 -9.97 -3.50 -16.58
CA HIS A 214 -9.88 -3.54 -18.04
C HIS A 214 -9.79 -4.96 -18.59
N ALA A 215 -9.04 -5.85 -17.95
CA ALA A 215 -8.98 -7.26 -18.36
C ALA A 215 -10.36 -7.94 -18.24
N LEU A 216 -11.14 -7.62 -17.21
CA LEU A 216 -12.52 -8.12 -17.05
C LEU A 216 -13.46 -7.59 -18.14
N LEU A 217 -13.29 -6.35 -18.60
CA LEU A 217 -14.10 -5.81 -19.70
C LEU A 217 -13.89 -6.58 -21.01
N GLU A 218 -12.66 -6.99 -21.31
CA GLU A 218 -12.34 -7.78 -22.51
C GLU A 218 -12.98 -9.18 -22.49
N VAL A 219 -13.19 -9.75 -21.30
CA VAL A 219 -13.85 -11.06 -21.11
C VAL A 219 -15.25 -10.93 -20.51
N LYS A 220 -15.89 -9.77 -20.65
CA LYS A 220 -17.17 -9.46 -19.97
C LYS A 220 -18.27 -10.47 -20.25
N THR A 221 -18.30 -11.04 -21.46
CA THR A 221 -19.29 -12.06 -21.86
C THR A 221 -19.11 -13.40 -21.14
N ASP A 222 -17.94 -13.65 -20.57
CA ASP A 222 -17.61 -14.88 -19.86
C ASP A 222 -17.90 -14.78 -18.36
N ILE A 223 -18.18 -13.57 -17.86
CA ILE A 223 -18.43 -13.32 -16.45
C ILE A 223 -19.76 -13.96 -16.03
N LYS A 224 -19.69 -14.78 -14.99
CA LYS A 224 -20.82 -15.33 -14.24
C LYS A 224 -20.96 -14.53 -12.95
N PRO A 225 -22.05 -13.75 -12.78
CA PRO A 225 -22.27 -12.99 -11.57
C PRO A 225 -22.20 -13.87 -10.32
N LEU A 226 -21.36 -13.48 -9.36
CA LEU A 226 -21.12 -14.28 -8.16
C LEU A 226 -22.32 -14.26 -7.20
N ASN A 227 -23.05 -13.15 -7.13
CA ASN A 227 -24.19 -12.94 -6.22
C ASN A 227 -23.82 -13.16 -4.74
N VAL A 228 -22.60 -12.75 -4.37
CA VAL A 228 -22.05 -12.89 -3.00
C VAL A 228 -21.95 -11.53 -2.32
N LYS A 229 -21.92 -11.55 -0.98
CA LYS A 229 -21.56 -10.37 -0.18
C LYS A 229 -20.07 -10.37 0.13
N VAL A 230 -19.39 -9.26 -0.11
CA VAL A 230 -17.94 -9.11 0.04
C VAL A 230 -17.62 -7.95 0.98
N ALA A 231 -16.67 -8.17 1.90
CA ALA A 231 -16.05 -7.09 2.64
C ALA A 231 -14.64 -6.87 2.10
N TYR A 232 -14.39 -5.70 1.50
CA TYR A 232 -13.04 -5.33 1.08
C TYR A 232 -12.27 -4.70 2.24
N GLN A 233 -11.12 -5.29 2.60
CA GLN A 233 -10.17 -4.69 3.52
C GLN A 233 -9.26 -3.75 2.73
N ARG A 234 -9.55 -2.44 2.78
CA ARG A 234 -8.71 -1.42 2.16
C ARG A 234 -7.39 -1.31 2.95
N PRO A 235 -6.23 -1.65 2.36
CA PRO A 235 -4.96 -1.64 3.08
C PRO A 235 -4.44 -0.21 3.30
N CYS A 236 -3.56 -0.02 4.27
CA CYS A 236 -2.93 1.28 4.53
C CYS A 236 -2.11 1.79 3.34
N SER A 237 -1.53 0.89 2.55
CA SER A 237 -0.78 1.21 1.33
C SER A 237 -1.61 1.96 0.29
N ASN A 238 -2.91 1.67 0.18
CA ASN A 238 -3.81 2.36 -0.75
C ASN A 238 -4.01 3.85 -0.40
N ARG A 239 -3.69 4.28 0.83
CA ARG A 239 -3.71 5.70 1.22
C ARG A 239 -2.73 6.56 0.41
N LEU A 240 -1.75 5.93 -0.25
CA LEU A 240 -0.79 6.62 -1.12
C LEU A 240 -1.28 6.76 -2.57
N CYS A 241 -2.36 6.06 -2.93
CA CYS A 241 -3.01 6.09 -4.24
C CYS A 241 -4.55 5.99 -4.11
N PRO A 242 -5.19 6.88 -3.31
CA PRO A 242 -6.61 6.80 -2.99
C PRO A 242 -7.52 6.91 -4.22
N GLU A 243 -7.02 7.51 -5.31
CA GLU A 243 -7.69 7.57 -6.59
C GLU A 243 -7.97 6.18 -7.19
N THR A 244 -7.29 5.12 -6.74
CA THR A 244 -7.52 3.76 -7.25
C THR A 244 -8.63 3.00 -6.51
N ASP A 245 -9.14 3.52 -5.39
CA ASP A 245 -10.14 2.82 -4.56
C ASP A 245 -11.48 2.61 -5.28
N HIS A 246 -11.81 3.45 -6.27
CA HIS A 246 -13.05 3.30 -7.06
C HIS A 246 -13.08 1.98 -7.85
N PHE A 247 -11.92 1.46 -8.30
CA PHE A 247 -11.86 0.20 -9.03
C PHE A 247 -12.38 -0.98 -8.22
N VAL A 248 -12.38 -0.90 -6.89
CA VAL A 248 -13.00 -1.93 -6.03
C VAL A 248 -14.49 -2.04 -6.33
N ASP A 249 -15.19 -0.90 -6.37
CA ASP A 249 -16.62 -0.85 -6.61
C ASP A 249 -16.94 -1.21 -8.07
N ASP A 250 -16.14 -0.72 -9.02
CA ASP A 250 -16.30 -1.06 -10.44
C ASP A 250 -16.11 -2.56 -10.73
N ILE A 251 -15.08 -3.18 -10.13
CA ILE A 251 -14.84 -4.62 -10.25
C ILE A 251 -15.99 -5.40 -9.62
N PHE A 252 -16.43 -5.01 -8.42
CA PHE A 252 -17.54 -5.68 -7.73
C PHE A 252 -18.85 -5.60 -8.53
N GLU A 253 -19.13 -4.47 -9.16
CA GLU A 253 -20.27 -4.32 -10.07
C GLU A 253 -20.15 -5.30 -11.26
N LEU A 254 -18.99 -5.34 -11.93
CA LEU A 254 -18.76 -6.23 -13.07
C LEU A 254 -18.96 -7.71 -12.71
N ILE A 255 -18.43 -8.16 -11.58
CA ILE A 255 -18.47 -9.57 -11.18
C ILE A 255 -19.73 -9.96 -10.39
N GLY A 256 -20.66 -9.01 -10.20
CA GLY A 256 -21.90 -9.24 -9.45
C GLY A 256 -21.67 -9.54 -7.96
N ALA A 257 -20.68 -8.90 -7.35
CA ALA A 257 -20.44 -8.94 -5.90
C ALA A 257 -21.05 -7.70 -5.22
N GLN A 258 -21.68 -7.91 -4.07
CA GLN A 258 -22.29 -6.85 -3.28
C GLN A 258 -21.36 -6.44 -2.15
N ARG A 259 -20.94 -5.17 -2.10
CA ARG A 259 -20.18 -4.58 -0.98
C ARG A 259 -21.17 -3.98 0.03
N PRO A 260 -21.48 -4.66 1.15
CA PRO A 260 -22.38 -4.09 2.16
C PRO A 260 -21.68 -2.91 2.84
N ARG A 261 -22.46 -1.93 3.30
CA ARG A 261 -21.92 -0.84 4.12
C ARG A 261 -21.43 -1.36 5.47
N ARG A 262 -20.29 -0.85 5.90
CA ARG A 262 -19.66 -1.16 7.18
C ARG A 262 -19.08 0.08 7.84
N THR A 263 -18.54 -0.08 9.04
CA THR A 263 -17.92 1.00 9.80
C THR A 263 -16.54 1.34 9.24
N TYR A 264 -15.71 0.32 8.98
CA TYR A 264 -14.30 0.50 8.63
C TYR A 264 -14.05 0.25 7.15
N GLU A 265 -14.39 1.25 6.34
CA GLU A 265 -14.27 1.24 4.88
C GLU A 265 -14.00 2.64 4.32
N TYR A 266 -13.58 2.70 3.05
CA TYR A 266 -13.19 3.93 2.36
C TYR A 266 -12.19 4.75 3.18
N SER A 267 -12.51 6.01 3.49
CA SER A 267 -11.64 6.90 4.25
C SER A 267 -11.51 6.52 5.74
N ASN A 268 -12.42 5.69 6.27
CA ASN A 268 -12.42 5.19 7.66
C ASN A 268 -11.79 3.79 7.82
N ALA A 269 -11.17 3.24 6.76
CA ALA A 269 -10.53 1.93 6.81
C ALA A 269 -9.38 1.85 7.83
N LEU A 270 -9.35 0.77 8.60
CA LEU A 270 -8.34 0.48 9.61
C LEU A 270 -7.14 -0.30 9.04
N CYS A 271 -5.99 -0.17 9.70
CA CYS A 271 -4.84 -1.06 9.50
C CYS A 271 -5.23 -2.51 9.81
N CYS A 272 -4.60 -3.48 9.12
CA CYS A 272 -4.81 -4.90 9.38
C CYS A 272 -4.24 -5.39 10.72
N GLY A 273 -3.37 -4.60 11.37
CA GLY A 273 -2.72 -4.92 12.64
C GLY A 273 -1.31 -5.52 12.51
N GLY A 274 -0.86 -5.92 11.31
CA GLY A 274 0.44 -6.58 11.13
C GLY A 274 1.65 -5.67 11.39
N VAL A 275 1.59 -4.39 11.02
CA VAL A 275 2.65 -3.42 11.32
C VAL A 275 2.72 -3.10 12.82
N PRO A 276 1.59 -2.81 13.51
CA PRO A 276 1.58 -2.73 14.98
C PRO A 276 2.15 -3.96 15.68
N GLU A 277 1.89 -5.17 15.18
CA GLU A 277 2.49 -6.40 15.71
C GLU A 277 4.01 -6.43 15.55
N ALA A 278 4.52 -6.09 14.36
CA ALA A 278 5.96 -5.97 14.11
C ALA A 278 6.62 -4.89 14.97
N ALA A 279 5.87 -3.84 15.32
CA ALA A 279 6.25 -2.79 16.26
C ALA A 279 6.11 -3.20 17.74
N GLN A 280 5.76 -4.46 18.03
CA GLN A 280 5.50 -5.00 19.39
C GLN A 280 4.35 -4.29 20.13
N ARG A 281 3.43 -3.65 19.40
CA ARG A 281 2.20 -3.06 19.93
C ARG A 281 1.07 -4.10 19.88
N PHE A 282 1.25 -5.19 20.62
CA PHE A 282 0.38 -6.37 20.54
C PHE A 282 -1.09 -6.07 20.86
N GLU A 283 -1.36 -5.29 21.91
CA GLU A 283 -2.74 -4.90 22.28
C GLU A 283 -3.45 -4.14 21.14
N LEU A 284 -2.74 -3.20 20.50
CA LEU A 284 -3.26 -2.47 19.35
C LEU A 284 -3.48 -3.40 18.15
N SER A 285 -2.56 -4.33 17.90
CA SER A 285 -2.73 -5.31 16.81
C SER A 285 -3.98 -6.16 17.02
N GLU A 286 -4.16 -6.74 18.22
CA GLU A 286 -5.32 -7.55 18.56
C GLU A 286 -6.62 -6.74 18.46
N GLU A 287 -6.63 -5.50 18.94
CA GLU A 287 -7.77 -4.61 18.81
C GLU A 287 -8.15 -4.35 17.36
N LEU A 288 -7.17 -4.05 16.50
CA LEU A 288 -7.39 -3.77 15.07
C LEU A 288 -7.88 -5.00 14.32
N GLN A 289 -7.26 -6.15 14.56
CA GLN A 289 -7.69 -7.41 13.94
C GLN A 289 -9.13 -7.74 14.35
N ARG A 290 -9.46 -7.63 15.64
CA ARG A 290 -10.81 -7.85 16.17
C ARG A 290 -11.83 -6.89 15.54
N LYS A 291 -11.55 -5.59 15.53
CA LYS A 291 -12.43 -4.55 14.94
C LYS A 291 -12.69 -4.81 13.45
N ASN A 292 -11.66 -5.12 12.67
CA ASN A 292 -11.82 -5.48 11.25
C ASN A 292 -12.73 -6.69 11.09
N VAL A 293 -12.43 -7.80 11.77
CA VAL A 293 -13.15 -9.06 11.60
C VAL A 293 -14.60 -8.98 12.08
N GLU A 294 -14.86 -8.33 13.22
CA GLU A 294 -16.22 -8.14 13.73
C GLU A 294 -17.07 -7.27 12.80
N ASP A 295 -16.53 -6.17 12.28
CA ASP A 295 -17.23 -5.28 11.35
C ASP A 295 -17.54 -5.99 10.01
N MET A 296 -16.57 -6.75 9.47
CA MET A 296 -16.78 -7.59 8.29
C MET A 296 -17.87 -8.65 8.53
N LYS A 297 -17.82 -9.34 9.67
CA LYS A 297 -18.79 -10.38 10.04
C LYS A 297 -20.20 -9.80 10.23
N ALA A 298 -20.31 -8.67 10.92
CA ALA A 298 -21.59 -8.00 11.20
C ALA A 298 -22.30 -7.56 9.90
N SER A 299 -21.54 -7.28 8.84
CA SER A 299 -22.08 -6.92 7.52
C SER A 299 -22.75 -8.10 6.78
N GLY A 300 -22.56 -9.33 7.26
CA GLY A 300 -23.02 -10.54 6.59
C GLY A 300 -22.22 -10.85 5.32
N ALA A 301 -20.98 -10.37 5.22
CA ALA A 301 -20.07 -10.73 4.15
C ALA A 301 -19.79 -12.25 4.18
N GLN A 302 -19.69 -12.85 3.00
CA GLN A 302 -19.29 -14.24 2.81
C GLN A 302 -17.79 -14.32 2.51
N PHE A 303 -17.24 -13.28 1.89
CA PHE A 303 -15.82 -13.18 1.54
C PHE A 303 -15.20 -11.93 2.16
N SER A 304 -13.95 -12.03 2.59
CA SER A 304 -13.09 -10.88 2.88
C SER A 304 -12.08 -10.74 1.76
N VAL A 305 -12.13 -9.64 1.03
CA VAL A 305 -11.32 -9.39 -0.16
C VAL A 305 -10.12 -8.53 0.19
N PHE A 306 -8.94 -8.91 -0.30
CA PHE A 306 -7.67 -8.24 -0.04
C PHE A 306 -6.96 -7.82 -1.33
N ASN A 307 -6.28 -6.67 -1.28
CA ASN A 307 -5.28 -6.28 -2.28
C ASN A 307 -3.86 -6.58 -1.80
N CYS A 308 -3.58 -6.28 -0.53
CA CYS A 308 -2.27 -6.41 0.07
C CYS A 308 -2.03 -7.85 0.57
N PRO A 309 -1.01 -8.57 0.06
CA PRO A 309 -0.67 -9.91 0.54
C PRO A 309 -0.35 -9.96 2.04
N PHE A 310 0.28 -8.91 2.57
CA PHE A 310 0.58 -8.83 4.00
C PHE A 310 -0.69 -8.70 4.85
N CYS A 311 -1.67 -7.91 4.39
CA CYS A 311 -2.98 -7.84 5.05
C CYS A 311 -3.74 -9.16 4.96
N PHE A 312 -3.66 -9.85 3.82
CA PHE A 312 -4.21 -11.20 3.65
C PHE A 312 -3.59 -12.17 4.67
N TRP A 313 -2.26 -12.26 4.78
CA TRP A 313 -1.62 -13.17 5.74
C TRP A 313 -1.96 -12.84 7.20
N THR A 314 -2.08 -11.55 7.52
CA THR A 314 -2.44 -11.10 8.87
C THR A 314 -3.87 -11.51 9.24
N LEU A 315 -4.83 -11.31 8.33
CA LEU A 315 -6.25 -11.43 8.64
C LEU A 315 -6.91 -12.72 8.15
N ALA A 316 -6.29 -13.49 7.27
CA ALA A 316 -6.92 -14.69 6.68
C ALA A 316 -7.34 -15.72 7.74
N GLY A 317 -6.49 -16.00 8.72
CA GLY A 317 -6.82 -16.91 9.82
C GLY A 317 -8.00 -16.41 10.67
N PRO A 318 -7.95 -15.18 11.22
CA PRO A 318 -9.07 -14.58 11.93
C PRO A 318 -10.38 -14.52 11.13
N VAL A 319 -10.32 -14.13 9.85
CA VAL A 319 -11.48 -14.08 8.93
C VAL A 319 -12.09 -15.47 8.74
N ALA A 320 -11.27 -16.49 8.49
CA ALA A 320 -11.72 -17.87 8.32
C ALA A 320 -12.41 -18.39 9.59
N LYS A 321 -11.84 -18.14 10.77
CA LYS A 321 -12.45 -18.48 12.07
C LYS A 321 -13.80 -17.79 12.29
N ALA A 322 -14.01 -16.62 11.70
CA ALA A 322 -15.26 -15.89 11.77
C ALA A 322 -16.35 -16.40 10.79
N GLY A 323 -16.02 -17.38 9.94
CA GLY A 323 -16.95 -17.99 8.98
C GLY A 323 -16.98 -17.34 7.60
N MET A 324 -16.00 -16.49 7.29
CA MET A 324 -15.85 -15.84 5.98
C MET A 324 -14.68 -16.44 5.20
N ILE A 325 -14.70 -16.34 3.88
CA ILE A 325 -13.62 -16.83 3.01
C ILE A 325 -12.64 -15.67 2.73
N PRO A 326 -11.38 -15.71 3.21
CA PRO A 326 -10.38 -14.73 2.81
C PRO A 326 -9.94 -15.00 1.36
N VAL A 327 -9.87 -13.95 0.53
CA VAL A 327 -9.54 -14.08 -0.90
C VAL A 327 -8.81 -12.84 -1.41
N MET A 328 -7.88 -13.01 -2.34
CA MET A 328 -7.29 -11.88 -3.07
C MET A 328 -8.28 -11.36 -4.11
N MET A 329 -8.29 -10.06 -4.42
CA MET A 329 -9.18 -9.50 -5.46
C MET A 329 -9.05 -10.25 -6.79
N SER A 330 -7.82 -10.53 -7.24
CA SER A 330 -7.57 -11.27 -8.47
C SER A 330 -8.21 -12.66 -8.48
N ASP A 331 -8.18 -13.38 -7.36
CA ASP A 331 -8.81 -14.71 -7.24
C ASP A 331 -10.34 -14.59 -7.28
N LEU A 332 -10.92 -13.57 -6.65
CA LEU A 332 -12.37 -13.33 -6.73
C LEU A 332 -12.81 -13.03 -8.17
N CYS A 333 -12.03 -12.25 -8.92
CA CYS A 333 -12.28 -12.03 -10.35
C CYS A 333 -12.22 -13.33 -11.17
N LEU A 334 -11.25 -14.20 -10.89
CA LEU A 334 -11.14 -15.51 -11.55
C LEU A 334 -12.32 -16.43 -11.23
N MET A 335 -12.80 -16.42 -9.98
CA MET A 335 -14.01 -17.17 -9.59
C MET A 335 -15.22 -16.76 -10.43
N ALA A 336 -15.36 -15.46 -10.74
CA ALA A 336 -16.44 -14.96 -11.60
C ALA A 336 -16.32 -15.45 -13.05
N LEU A 337 -15.13 -15.88 -13.47
CA LEU A 337 -14.89 -16.52 -14.77
C LEU A 337 -14.96 -18.06 -14.69
N GLY A 338 -15.33 -18.62 -13.53
CA GLY A 338 -15.40 -20.06 -13.29
C GLY A 338 -14.04 -20.75 -13.25
N GLN A 339 -12.98 -20.06 -12.85
CA GLN A 339 -11.60 -20.54 -12.78
C GLN A 339 -11.09 -20.72 -11.35
#